data_AF-A0A2S7K0J6-F1
#
_entry.id   AF-A0A2S7K0J6-F1
#
_cell.length_a   1.000
_cell.length_b   1.000
_cell.length_c   1.000
_cell.angle_alpha   90.00
_cell.angle_beta   90.00
_cell.angle_gamma   90.00
#
_symmetry.space_group_name_H-M   'P 1'
#
loop_
_entity.id
_entity.type
_entity.pdbx_description
1 polymer ?
#
loop_
_entity_poly.entity_id
_entity_poly.type
_entity_poly.pdbx_seq_one_letter_code
_entity_poly.pdbx_strand_id
1 'polypeptide(L)'
;MSRRVPDIVTTDLSRFGFRELKMAARLLAAYCESPPDFLGDGVTVMMNMHSGYVFLTDEDFNVAMMNGDTLEQFHSCPECGAEGFAEELTESNDCCIEYLREIGGSS
;
A
#
# COMPACT_ATOMS: atom_id res chain seq x y z
N MET A 1 -32.10 3.82 -13.39
CA MET A 1 -30.80 3.15 -13.58
C MET A 1 -29.89 3.56 -12.44
N SER A 2 -29.66 2.67 -11.45
CA SER A 2 -28.69 2.95 -10.39
C SER A 2 -27.29 2.92 -11.01
N ARG A 3 -26.54 4.04 -10.93
CA ARG A 3 -25.12 4.01 -11.28
C ARG A 3 -24.45 3.07 -10.27
N ARG A 4 -23.92 1.93 -10.73
CA ARG A 4 -22.98 1.17 -9.91
C ARG A 4 -21.77 2.08 -9.70
N VAL A 5 -21.47 2.38 -8.45
CA VAL A 5 -20.17 2.95 -8.09
C VAL A 5 -19.15 1.87 -8.44
N PRO A 6 -18.13 2.16 -9.27
CA PRO A 6 -17.07 1.19 -9.53
C PRO A 6 -16.37 0.83 -8.23
N ASP A 7 -16.02 -0.45 -8.06
CA ASP A 7 -15.21 -0.88 -6.93
C ASP A 7 -13.88 -0.10 -6.93
N ILE A 8 -13.49 0.48 -5.79
CA ILE A 8 -12.26 1.27 -5.67
C ILE A 8 -11.03 0.35 -5.69
N VAL A 9 -11.15 -0.83 -5.06
CA VAL A 9 -10.12 -1.87 -5.02
C VAL A 9 -10.70 -3.23 -5.38
N THR A 10 -9.84 -4.17 -5.77
CA THR A 10 -10.22 -5.57 -6.00
C THR A 10 -9.12 -6.54 -5.59
N THR A 11 -9.51 -7.70 -5.09
CA THR A 11 -8.65 -8.88 -4.86
C THR A 11 -8.82 -9.95 -5.95
N ASP A 12 -9.81 -9.79 -6.83
CA ASP A 12 -10.08 -10.71 -7.93
C ASP A 12 -9.01 -10.59 -9.02
N LEU A 13 -8.08 -11.55 -9.04
CA LEU A 13 -6.97 -11.62 -10.01
C LEU A 13 -7.44 -11.69 -11.47
N SER A 14 -8.67 -12.14 -11.75
CA SER A 14 -9.20 -12.14 -13.12
C SER A 14 -9.45 -10.73 -13.68
N ARG A 15 -9.51 -9.73 -12.78
CA ARG A 15 -9.66 -8.31 -13.12
C ARG A 15 -8.32 -7.59 -13.30
N PHE A 16 -7.20 -8.26 -13.02
CA PHE A 16 -5.87 -7.67 -13.20
C PHE A 16 -5.45 -7.78 -14.66
N GLY A 17 -4.88 -6.70 -15.20
CA GLY A 17 -4.18 -6.75 -16.47
C GLY A 17 -2.81 -7.43 -16.35
N PHE A 18 -2.16 -7.71 -17.47
CA PHE A 18 -0.82 -8.31 -17.47
C PHE A 18 0.23 -7.47 -16.75
N ARG A 19 0.09 -6.13 -16.77
CA ARG A 19 0.97 -5.22 -16.05
C ARG A 19 0.79 -5.40 -14.54
N GLU A 20 -0.45 -5.42 -14.07
CA GLU A 20 -0.81 -5.52 -12.67
C GLU A 20 -0.47 -6.90 -12.12
N LEU A 21 -0.63 -7.97 -12.90
CA LEU A 21 -0.15 -9.31 -12.54
C LEU A 21 1.38 -9.35 -12.37
N LYS A 22 2.15 -8.63 -13.19
CA LYS A 22 3.60 -8.51 -13.01
C LYS A 22 3.97 -7.74 -11.74
N MET A 23 3.19 -6.70 -11.41
CA MET A 23 3.37 -5.97 -10.15
C MET A 23 3.08 -6.86 -8.94
N ALA A 24 1.98 -7.62 -8.98
CA ALA A 24 1.66 -8.63 -7.97
C ALA A 24 2.78 -9.66 -7.83
N ALA A 25 3.31 -10.19 -8.93
CA ALA A 25 4.41 -11.14 -8.91
C ALA A 25 5.68 -10.54 -8.27
N ARG A 26 5.98 -9.26 -8.54
CA ARG A 26 7.13 -8.57 -7.95
C ARG A 26 6.96 -8.37 -6.44
N LEU A 27 5.77 -7.98 -5.99
CA LEU A 27 5.44 -7.86 -4.56
C LEU A 27 5.59 -9.20 -3.83
N LEU A 28 5.03 -10.27 -4.39
CA LEU A 28 5.10 -11.60 -3.79
C LEU A 28 6.55 -12.13 -3.77
N ALA A 29 7.33 -11.87 -4.81
CA ALA A 29 8.74 -12.22 -4.82
C ALA A 29 9.51 -11.48 -3.72
N ALA A 30 9.32 -10.17 -3.58
CA ALA A 30 9.96 -9.39 -2.52
C ALA A 30 9.52 -9.84 -1.12
N TYR A 31 8.24 -10.17 -0.94
CA TYR A 31 7.71 -10.73 0.30
C TYR A 31 8.36 -12.07 0.67
N CYS A 32 8.61 -12.95 -0.30
CA CYS A 32 9.31 -14.22 -0.05
C CYS A 32 10.75 -14.02 0.45
N GLU A 33 11.44 -13.01 -0.08
CA GLU A 33 12.84 -12.72 0.29
C GLU A 33 12.95 -12.02 1.65
N SER A 34 12.07 -11.05 1.91
CA SER A 34 12.05 -10.26 3.14
C SER A 34 10.63 -9.79 3.45
N PRO A 35 9.82 -10.61 4.17
CA PRO A 35 8.51 -10.18 4.64
C PRO A 35 8.66 -8.95 5.56
N PRO A 36 7.91 -7.86 5.33
CA PRO A 36 7.93 -6.71 6.22
C PRO A 36 7.33 -7.08 7.58
N ASP A 37 7.88 -6.52 8.66
CA ASP A 37 7.45 -6.73 10.04
C ASP A 37 6.21 -5.93 10.43
N PHE A 38 5.90 -4.86 9.69
CA PHE A 38 4.70 -4.03 9.90
C PHE A 38 3.40 -4.63 9.34
N LEU A 39 3.47 -5.73 8.57
CA LEU A 39 2.27 -6.44 8.12
C LEU A 39 1.87 -7.49 9.15
N GLY A 40 0.62 -7.43 9.60
CA GLY A 40 0.00 -8.41 10.48
C GLY A 40 -0.53 -9.64 9.74
N ASP A 41 -1.57 -10.26 10.29
CA ASP A 41 -2.22 -11.41 9.69
C ASP A 41 -3.13 -11.02 8.50
N GLY A 42 -3.52 -12.01 7.70
CA GLY A 42 -4.49 -11.80 6.61
C GLY A 42 -3.94 -11.07 5.38
N VAL A 43 -2.60 -11.06 5.20
CA VAL A 43 -1.95 -10.40 4.06
C VAL A 43 -2.57 -10.82 2.73
N THR A 44 -3.02 -9.82 1.97
CA THR A 44 -3.78 -9.96 0.74
C THR A 44 -3.23 -9.04 -0.35
N VAL A 45 -3.16 -9.54 -1.59
CA VAL A 45 -2.86 -8.72 -2.77
C VAL A 45 -4.11 -7.96 -3.20
N MET A 46 -4.01 -6.64 -3.31
CA MET A 46 -5.08 -5.77 -3.80
C MET A 46 -4.60 -4.89 -4.96
N MET A 47 -5.53 -4.54 -5.85
CA MET A 47 -5.31 -3.56 -6.91
C MET A 47 -6.29 -2.41 -6.77
N ASN A 48 -5.79 -1.18 -6.80
CA ASN A 48 -6.62 0.01 -6.95
C ASN A 48 -7.10 0.11 -8.41
N MET A 49 -8.41 0.05 -8.60
CA MET A 49 -9.06 0.02 -9.92
C MET A 49 -8.97 1.36 -10.67
N HIS A 50 -8.68 2.47 -9.99
CA HIS A 50 -8.54 3.78 -10.60
C HIS A 50 -7.11 4.06 -11.07
N SER A 51 -6.11 3.66 -10.29
CA SER A 51 -4.70 3.91 -10.60
C SER A 51 -3.98 2.72 -11.25
N GLY A 52 -4.49 1.50 -11.09
CA GLY A 52 -3.82 0.28 -11.51
C GLY A 52 -2.57 -0.04 -10.67
N TYR A 53 -2.42 0.58 -9.49
CA TYR A 53 -1.41 0.17 -8.53
C TYR A 53 -1.83 -1.10 -7.80
N VAL A 54 -0.87 -2.00 -7.62
CA VAL A 54 -1.02 -3.24 -6.86
C VAL A 54 -0.18 -3.12 -5.60
N PHE A 55 -0.71 -3.59 -4.48
CA PHE A 55 -0.09 -3.51 -3.17
C PHE A 55 -0.48 -4.73 -2.32
N LEU A 56 0.29 -4.97 -1.26
CA LEU A 56 -0.09 -5.90 -0.19
C LEU A 56 -0.76 -5.12 0.93
N THR A 57 -1.77 -5.71 1.55
CA THR A 57 -2.41 -5.15 2.75
C THR A 57 -2.82 -6.24 3.72
N ASP A 58 -2.91 -5.93 5.00
CA ASP A 58 -3.29 -6.85 6.08
C ASP A 58 -4.67 -6.49 6.67
N GLU A 59 -5.02 -7.12 7.79
CA GLU A 59 -6.28 -6.85 8.49
C GLU A 59 -6.38 -5.46 9.14
N ASP A 60 -5.24 -4.81 9.39
CA ASP A 60 -5.14 -3.48 10.00
C ASP A 60 -5.03 -2.36 8.97
N PHE A 61 -5.20 -2.68 7.68
CA PHE A 61 -5.07 -1.76 6.55
C PHE A 61 -3.66 -1.16 6.39
N ASN A 62 -2.62 -1.81 6.92
CA ASN A 62 -1.26 -1.47 6.55
C ASN A 62 -1.08 -1.75 5.06
N VAL A 63 -0.28 -0.95 4.37
CA VAL A 63 -0.06 -1.06 2.93
C VAL A 63 1.43 -1.23 2.67
N ALA A 64 1.82 -2.33 2.02
CA ALA A 64 3.19 -2.50 1.51
C ALA A 64 3.22 -2.34 -0.01
N MET A 65 4.12 -1.49 -0.48
CA MET A 65 4.38 -1.24 -1.90
C MET A 65 5.85 -1.43 -2.23
N MET A 66 6.17 -1.68 -3.50
CA MET A 66 7.56 -1.68 -3.95
C MET A 66 8.11 -0.25 -3.93
N ASN A 67 9.13 0.00 -3.11
CA ASN A 67 10.00 1.17 -3.23
C ASN A 67 11.39 0.70 -3.68
N GLY A 68 11.80 1.07 -4.89
CA GLY A 68 12.99 0.48 -5.51
C GLY A 68 12.84 -1.04 -5.61
N ASP A 69 13.67 -1.78 -4.87
CA ASP A 69 13.73 -3.24 -4.84
C ASP A 69 13.19 -3.87 -3.53
N THR A 70 12.70 -3.07 -2.59
CA THR A 70 12.20 -3.54 -1.28
C THR A 70 10.71 -3.24 -1.09
N LEU A 71 10.08 -4.00 -0.21
CA LEU A 71 8.75 -3.67 0.30
C LEU A 71 8.90 -2.61 1.40
N GLU A 72 8.19 -1.50 1.25
CA GLU A 72 8.15 -0.43 2.24
C GLU A 72 6.69 -0.08 2.53
N GLN A 73 6.43 0.39 3.76
CA GLN A 73 5.12 0.83 4.16
C GLN A 73 4.74 2.11 3.41
N PHE A 74 3.58 2.09 2.78
CA PHE A 74 3.00 3.24 2.13
C PHE A 74 1.97 3.85 3.08
N HIS A 75 2.15 5.11 3.44
CA HIS A 75 1.34 5.75 4.46
C HIS A 75 0.39 6.79 3.86
N SER A 76 -0.71 7.04 4.57
CA SER A 76 -1.66 8.12 4.30
C SER A 76 -1.77 8.99 5.56
N CYS A 77 -1.42 10.27 5.45
CA CYS A 77 -1.52 11.21 6.55
C CYS A 77 -3.00 11.55 6.83
N PRO A 78 -3.53 11.27 8.03
CA PRO A 78 -4.95 11.48 8.32
C PRO A 78 -5.36 12.96 8.35
N GLU A 79 -4.41 13.87 8.59
CA GLU A 79 -4.68 15.30 8.74
C GLU A 79 -4.75 16.03 7.39
N CYS A 80 -3.75 15.84 6.53
CA CYS A 80 -3.65 16.56 5.26
C CYS A 80 -3.97 15.70 4.02
N GLY A 81 -4.11 14.39 4.19
CA GLY A 81 -4.38 13.46 3.09
C GLY A 81 -3.20 13.23 2.14
N ALA A 82 -1.99 13.66 2.51
CA ALA A 82 -0.79 13.32 1.77
C ALA A 82 -0.52 11.82 1.87
N GLU A 83 -0.10 11.22 0.76
CA GLU A 83 0.20 9.79 0.67
C GLU A 83 1.60 9.60 0.09
N GLY A 84 2.34 8.62 0.61
CA GLY A 84 3.70 8.38 0.17
C GLY A 84 4.46 7.41 1.05
N PHE A 85 5.69 7.13 0.64
CA PHE A 85 6.69 6.51 1.51
C PHE A 85 7.13 7.48 2.62
N ALA A 86 7.78 6.97 3.66
CA ALA A 86 8.13 7.79 4.82
C ALA A 86 8.98 9.01 4.43
N GLU A 87 9.97 8.82 3.55
CA GLU A 87 10.83 9.90 3.04
C GLU A 87 9.99 11.00 2.34
N GLU A 88 9.09 10.61 1.43
CA GLU A 88 8.21 11.52 0.68
C GLU A 88 7.29 12.32 1.61
N LEU A 89 6.79 11.69 2.68
CA LEU A 89 5.92 12.32 3.66
C LEU A 89 6.67 13.29 4.56
N THR A 90 7.93 13.02 4.92
CA THR A 90 8.73 13.98 5.70
C THR A 90 9.02 15.27 4.95
N GLU A 91 9.02 15.23 3.62
CA GLU A 91 9.20 16.41 2.76
C GLU A 91 7.88 17.16 2.49
N SER A 92 6.74 16.61 2.92
CA SER A 92 5.41 17.11 2.56
C SER A 92 4.91 18.22 3.48
N ASN A 93 4.73 17.95 4.78
CA ASN A 93 4.12 18.91 5.73
C ASN A 93 4.44 18.54 7.20
N ASP A 94 4.34 19.50 8.12
CA ASP A 94 4.62 19.30 9.55
C ASP A 94 3.74 18.20 10.16
N CYS A 95 2.45 18.16 9.80
CA CYS A 95 1.53 17.11 10.26
C CYS A 95 1.92 15.70 9.81
N CYS A 96 2.57 15.55 8.64
CA CYS A 96 3.07 14.25 8.17
C CYS A 96 4.25 13.78 9.03
N ILE A 97 5.13 14.70 9.40
CA ILE A 97 6.28 14.41 10.28
C ILE A 97 5.81 13.99 11.67
N GLU A 98 4.80 14.68 12.21
CA GLU A 98 4.20 14.32 13.50
C GLU A 98 3.55 12.93 13.46
N TYR A 99 2.72 12.67 12.44
CA TYR A 99 2.10 11.35 12.22
C TYR A 99 3.15 10.22 12.13
N LEU A 100 4.23 10.41 11.35
CA LEU A 100 5.30 9.42 11.23
C LEU A 100 6.02 9.15 12.56
N ARG A 101 6.14 10.16 13.44
CA ARG A 101 6.73 9.99 14.78
C ARG A 101 5.82 9.19 15.70
N GLU A 102 4.51 9.37 15.60
CA GLU A 102 3.53 8.65 16.41
C GLU A 102 3.50 7.15 16.06
N ILE A 103 3.50 6.83 14.77
CA ILE A 103 3.48 5.43 14.32
C ILE A 103 4.87 4.77 14.39
N GLY A 104 5.95 5.52 14.08
CA GLY A 104 7.32 5.03 14.09
C GLY A 104 7.93 4.89 15.49
N GLY A 105 7.26 5.41 16.53
CA GLY A 105 7.63 5.24 17.94
C GLY A 105 7.10 3.97 18.59
N SER A 106 6.50 3.06 17.82
CA SER A 106 5.87 1.82 18.30
C SER A 106 6.65 0.54 17.99
N SER A 107 7.91 0.66 17.54
CA SER A 107 8.83 -0.47 17.29
C SER A 107 9.89 -0.66 18.38
#